data_AF-A0A3D0HF82-F1
#
_entry.id   AF-A0A3D0HF82-F1
#
_cell.length_a   1.000
_cell.length_b   1.000
_cell.length_c   1.000
_cell.angle_alpha   90.00
_cell.angle_beta   90.00
_cell.angle_gamma   90.00
#
_symmetry.space_group_name_H-M   'P 1'
#
loop_
_entity.id
_entity.type
_entity.pdbx_description
1 polymer ?
#
loop_
_entity_poly.entity_id
_entity_poly.type
_entity_poly.pdbx_seq_one_letter_code
_entity_poly.pdbx_strand_id
1 'polypeptide(L)'
;MSRIAKHLLPDSAKTNALGHLEIGGCDLITLADKFGTPTFVYDEAHLRARCQEAVRAFGKQRVVYATKAFLCGAMARLAYEEGLLLDVATGGELFVALNAGVPGSACVLHGNNKSIEELKMALDADVQHIVVDNFDELDRLDALHASGAKRARVQLRITPGVAVHTHE
;
A
#
# COMPACT_ATOMS: atom_id res chain seq x y z
N MET A 1 -0.54 -34.03 -14.38
CA MET A 1 -0.35 -32.80 -13.58
C MET A 1 -0.98 -31.64 -14.33
N SER A 2 -1.89 -30.90 -13.70
CA SER A 2 -2.46 -29.68 -14.30
C SER A 2 -1.32 -28.66 -14.51
N ARG A 3 -1.19 -28.15 -15.74
CA ARG A 3 -0.22 -27.08 -16.02
C ARG A 3 -0.80 -25.77 -15.50
N ILE A 4 -0.10 -25.10 -14.59
CA ILE A 4 -0.47 -23.74 -14.18
C ILE A 4 -0.27 -22.81 -15.37
N ALA A 5 -1.29 -22.00 -15.69
CA ALA A 5 -1.18 -21.03 -16.76
C ALA A 5 -0.16 -19.96 -16.36
N LYS A 6 0.84 -19.71 -17.22
CA LYS A 6 1.95 -18.80 -16.90
C LYS A 6 1.53 -17.38 -16.53
N HIS A 7 0.41 -16.89 -17.07
CA HIS A 7 -0.13 -15.56 -16.77
C HIS A 7 -0.67 -15.42 -15.34
N LEU A 8 -0.80 -16.52 -14.60
CA LEU A 8 -1.18 -16.54 -13.18
C LEU A 8 0.03 -16.50 -12.24
N LEU A 9 1.25 -16.57 -12.78
CA LEU A 9 2.50 -16.52 -12.02
C LEU A 9 3.15 -15.14 -12.18
N PRO A 10 4.12 -14.77 -11.31
CA PRO A 10 4.90 -13.56 -11.50
C PRO A 10 5.58 -13.50 -12.87
N ASP A 11 5.79 -12.30 -13.40
CA ASP A 11 6.27 -12.09 -14.78
C ASP A 11 7.62 -12.77 -15.06
N SER A 12 8.48 -12.90 -14.03
CA SER A 12 9.80 -13.53 -14.15
C SER A 12 9.78 -15.07 -14.04
N ALA A 13 8.61 -15.66 -13.80
CA ALA A 13 8.49 -17.10 -13.54
C ALA A 13 8.88 -17.95 -14.76
N LYS A 14 9.80 -18.89 -14.55
CA LYS A 14 10.21 -19.86 -15.58
C LYS A 14 10.66 -21.18 -14.94
N THR A 15 10.78 -22.20 -15.77
CA THR A 15 11.35 -23.49 -15.35
C THR A 15 12.84 -23.49 -15.69
N ASN A 16 13.70 -23.79 -14.70
CA ASN A 16 15.14 -23.87 -14.91
C ASN A 16 15.55 -25.22 -15.56
N ALA A 17 16.85 -25.41 -15.84
CA ALA A 17 17.37 -26.61 -16.50
C ALA A 17 17.17 -27.91 -15.70
N LEU A 18 16.93 -27.82 -14.38
CA LEU A 18 16.65 -28.95 -13.50
C LEU A 18 15.16 -29.29 -13.41
N GLY A 19 14.29 -28.53 -14.09
CA GLY A 19 12.85 -28.70 -14.02
C GLY A 19 12.18 -28.02 -12.82
N HIS A 20 12.92 -27.21 -12.05
CA HIS A 20 12.38 -26.47 -10.90
C HIS A 20 11.77 -25.13 -11.34
N LEU A 21 10.81 -24.62 -10.56
CA LEU A 21 10.28 -23.27 -10.75
C LEU A 21 11.31 -22.25 -10.22
N GLU A 22 11.59 -21.24 -11.03
CA GLU A 22 12.46 -20.10 -10.72
C GLU A 22 11.64 -18.81 -10.80
N ILE A 23 11.77 -17.94 -9.79
CA ILE A 23 11.14 -16.61 -9.73
C ILE A 23 12.23 -15.59 -9.43
N GLY A 24 12.33 -14.54 -10.23
CA GLY A 24 13.31 -13.46 -10.05
C GLY A 24 14.77 -13.92 -10.15
N GLY A 25 15.04 -15.02 -10.85
CA GLY A 25 16.37 -15.64 -10.87
C GLY A 25 16.64 -16.64 -9.73
N CYS A 26 15.68 -16.84 -8.82
CA CYS A 26 15.84 -17.67 -7.63
C CYS A 26 15.10 -19.01 -7.79
N ASP A 27 15.81 -20.13 -7.66
CA ASP A 27 15.22 -21.48 -7.60
C ASP A 27 14.40 -21.65 -6.31
N LEU A 28 13.11 -21.98 -6.46
CA LEU A 28 12.21 -22.11 -5.31
C LEU A 28 12.55 -23.29 -4.39
N ILE A 29 13.21 -24.34 -4.89
CA ILE A 29 13.69 -25.45 -4.04
C ILE A 29 14.79 -24.93 -3.12
N THR A 30 15.75 -24.18 -3.67
CA THR A 30 16.82 -23.55 -2.88
C THR A 30 16.27 -22.56 -1.86
N LEU A 31 15.24 -21.79 -2.22
CA LEU A 31 14.59 -20.88 -1.26
C LEU A 31 13.88 -21.64 -0.13
N ALA A 32 13.19 -22.74 -0.44
CA ALA A 32 12.53 -23.58 0.55
C ALA A 32 13.53 -24.21 1.52
N ASP A 33 14.66 -24.70 1.03
CA ASP A 33 15.72 -25.26 1.89
C ASP A 33 16.35 -24.18 2.79
N LYS A 34 16.54 -22.97 2.25
CA LYS A 34 17.20 -21.87 2.97
C LYS A 34 16.31 -21.21 4.03
N PHE A 35 15.03 -20.98 3.71
CA PHE A 35 14.11 -20.19 4.54
C PHE A 35 13.04 -21.04 5.24
N GLY A 36 12.95 -22.33 4.93
CA GLY A 36 11.91 -23.23 5.41
C GLY A 36 10.58 -23.04 4.67
N THR A 37 9.56 -23.78 5.10
CA THR A 37 8.20 -23.69 4.56
C THR A 37 7.16 -23.68 5.68
N PRO A 38 6.04 -22.92 5.54
CA PRO A 38 5.64 -22.13 4.37
C PRO A 38 6.45 -20.83 4.21
N THR A 39 6.72 -20.44 2.95
CA THR A 39 7.46 -19.21 2.60
C THR A 39 6.74 -18.43 1.50
N PHE A 40 6.59 -17.13 1.69
CA PHE A 40 6.09 -16.21 0.66
C PHE A 40 7.27 -15.63 -0.13
N VAL A 41 7.23 -15.77 -1.46
CA VAL A 41 8.25 -15.23 -2.37
C VAL A 41 7.62 -14.12 -3.20
N TYR A 42 8.08 -12.89 -2.99
CA TYR A 42 7.64 -11.73 -3.75
C TYR A 42 8.65 -11.43 -4.87
N ASP A 43 8.17 -11.39 -6.10
CA ASP A 43 8.95 -10.94 -7.26
C ASP A 43 8.98 -9.41 -7.30
N GLU A 44 10.09 -8.82 -6.87
CA GLU A 44 10.25 -7.36 -6.83
C GLU A 44 10.10 -6.71 -8.21
N ALA A 45 10.63 -7.34 -9.27
CA ALA A 45 10.56 -6.81 -10.62
C ALA A 45 9.11 -6.78 -11.12
N HIS A 46 8.33 -7.82 -10.82
CA HIS A 46 6.90 -7.85 -11.09
C HIS A 46 6.15 -6.74 -10.34
N LEU A 47 6.40 -6.58 -9.03
CA LEU A 47 5.75 -5.54 -8.21
C LEU A 47 6.05 -4.13 -8.73
N ARG A 48 7.31 -3.84 -9.08
CA ARG A 48 7.71 -2.56 -9.69
C ARG A 48 7.03 -2.36 -11.04
N ALA A 49 6.97 -3.39 -11.88
CA ALA A 49 6.31 -3.30 -13.18
C ALA A 49 4.82 -2.94 -13.04
N ARG A 50 4.10 -3.51 -12.07
CA ARG A 50 2.70 -3.16 -11.78
C ARG A 50 2.55 -1.71 -11.31
N CYS A 51 3.44 -1.24 -10.45
CA CYS A 51 3.48 0.16 -10.00
C CYS A 51 3.66 1.12 -11.18
N GLN A 52 4.64 0.85 -12.04
CA GLN A 52 4.94 1.66 -13.22
C GLN A 52 3.81 1.65 -14.24
N GLU A 53 3.14 0.51 -14.43
CA GLU A 53 1.97 0.41 -15.29
C GLU A 53 0.86 1.36 -14.84
N ALA A 54 0.52 1.34 -13.55
CA ALA A 54 -0.48 2.24 -12.99
C ALA A 54 -0.05 3.71 -13.13
N VAL A 55 1.20 4.05 -12.80
CA VAL A 55 1.72 5.43 -12.92
C VAL A 55 1.73 5.91 -14.37
N ARG A 56 2.07 5.05 -15.35
CA ARG A 56 1.99 5.40 -16.77
C ARG A 56 0.54 5.68 -17.21
N ALA A 57 -0.42 4.91 -16.72
CA ALA A 57 -1.83 5.05 -17.08
C ALA A 57 -2.49 6.28 -16.47
N PHE A 58 -2.20 6.58 -15.20
CA PHE A 58 -2.92 7.63 -14.45
C PHE A 58 -2.08 8.88 -14.16
N GLY A 59 -0.76 8.80 -14.28
CA GLY A 59 0.19 9.87 -13.98
C GLY A 59 0.84 9.73 -12.59
N LYS A 60 2.00 10.37 -12.45
CA LYS A 60 2.78 10.41 -11.19
C LYS A 60 1.97 11.07 -10.07
N GLN A 61 2.05 10.53 -8.85
CA GLN A 61 1.31 11.03 -7.67
C GLN A 61 -0.22 11.07 -7.84
N ARG A 62 -0.77 10.29 -8.77
CA ARG A 62 -2.23 10.11 -8.97
C ARG A 62 -2.71 8.70 -8.67
N VAL A 63 -1.78 7.82 -8.31
CA VAL A 63 -2.03 6.43 -7.96
C VAL A 63 -1.67 6.24 -6.49
N VAL A 64 -2.59 5.62 -5.75
CA VAL A 64 -2.43 5.37 -4.32
C VAL A 64 -2.41 3.86 -4.09
N TYR A 65 -1.30 3.35 -3.57
CA TYR A 65 -1.15 1.95 -3.18
C TYR A 65 -1.92 1.70 -1.88
N ALA A 66 -2.89 0.80 -1.91
CA ALA A 66 -3.66 0.40 -0.75
C ALA A 66 -2.84 -0.53 0.15
N THR A 67 -2.30 -0.02 1.25
CA THR A 67 -1.34 -0.76 2.09
C THR A 67 -1.95 -1.97 2.79
N LYS A 68 -3.28 -1.98 2.97
CA LYS A 68 -4.06 -3.14 3.45
C LYS A 68 -3.88 -4.42 2.61
N ALA A 69 -3.43 -4.33 1.36
CA ALA A 69 -3.13 -5.50 0.55
C ALA A 69 -1.88 -6.24 1.05
N PHE A 70 -0.82 -5.48 1.35
CA PHE A 70 0.41 -5.95 1.98
C PHE A 70 1.28 -4.74 2.35
N LEU A 71 1.73 -4.66 3.59
CA LEU A 71 2.61 -3.57 4.05
C LEU A 71 3.79 -4.10 4.86
N CYS A 72 4.98 -3.70 4.45
CA CYS A 72 6.21 -3.75 5.23
C CYS A 72 7.11 -2.58 4.78
N GLY A 73 8.22 -2.34 5.48
CA GLY A 73 9.11 -1.23 5.11
C GLY A 73 9.64 -1.32 3.67
N ALA A 74 9.95 -2.52 3.18
CA ALA A 74 10.41 -2.72 1.81
C ALA A 74 9.31 -2.39 0.78
N MET A 75 8.08 -2.83 1.00
CA MET A 75 6.95 -2.56 0.11
C MET A 75 6.56 -1.07 0.11
N ALA A 76 6.58 -0.42 1.28
CA ALA A 76 6.31 1.01 1.39
C ALA A 76 7.32 1.84 0.60
N ARG A 77 8.62 1.54 0.77
CA ARG A 77 9.69 2.20 0.03
C ARG A 77 9.59 1.94 -1.47
N LEU A 78 9.35 0.68 -1.88
CA LEU A 78 9.20 0.31 -3.28
C LEU A 78 8.06 1.09 -3.95
N ALA A 79 6.86 1.10 -3.37
CA ALA A 79 5.72 1.82 -3.94
C ALA A 79 6.03 3.31 -4.12
N TYR A 80 6.67 3.93 -3.12
CA TYR A 80 7.04 5.34 -3.18
C TYR A 80 8.13 5.63 -4.23
N GLU A 81 9.16 4.79 -4.33
CA GLU A 81 10.22 4.88 -5.36
C GLU A 81 9.64 4.81 -6.77
N GLU A 82 8.63 3.97 -6.98
CA GLU A 82 7.93 3.83 -8.26
C GLU A 82 6.90 4.95 -8.53
N GLY A 83 6.78 5.92 -7.62
CA GLY A 83 6.00 7.14 -7.82
C GLY A 83 4.53 7.06 -7.39
N LEU A 84 4.17 6.05 -6.58
CA LEU A 84 2.87 5.93 -5.96
C LEU A 84 2.82 6.69 -4.63
N LEU A 85 1.61 7.10 -4.26
CA LEU A 85 1.25 7.51 -2.91
C LEU A 85 0.83 6.27 -2.11
N LEU A 86 0.71 6.38 -0.78
CA LEU A 86 0.30 5.28 0.09
C LEU A 86 -1.04 5.60 0.77
N ASP A 87 -2.03 4.72 0.64
CA ASP A 87 -3.28 4.74 1.39
C ASP A 87 -3.04 3.92 2.64
N VAL A 88 -2.87 4.59 3.79
CA VAL A 88 -2.70 3.99 5.11
C VAL A 88 -4.00 4.08 5.90
N ALA A 89 -4.40 3.00 6.56
CA ALA A 89 -5.70 2.91 7.23
C ALA A 89 -5.67 3.14 8.75
N THR A 90 -4.48 3.11 9.36
CA THR A 90 -4.30 3.23 10.82
C THR A 90 -2.97 3.93 11.15
N GLY A 91 -2.81 4.35 12.40
CA GLY A 91 -1.54 4.90 12.91
C GLY A 91 -0.38 3.90 12.80
N GLY A 92 -0.63 2.59 12.91
CA GLY A 92 0.39 1.55 12.71
C GLY A 92 0.90 1.49 11.27
N GLU A 93 0.00 1.59 10.30
CA GLU A 93 0.39 1.62 8.88
C GLU A 93 1.14 2.91 8.52
N LEU A 94 0.67 4.06 9.03
CA LEU A 94 1.38 5.33 8.89
C LEU A 94 2.79 5.26 9.50
N PHE A 95 2.92 4.69 10.70
CA PHE A 95 4.21 4.49 11.36
C PHE A 95 5.18 3.64 10.53
N VAL A 96 4.71 2.53 9.94
CA VAL A 96 5.54 1.68 9.07
C VAL A 96 5.98 2.45 7.83
N ALA A 97 5.10 3.23 7.19
CA ALA A 97 5.44 4.03 6.03
C ALA A 97 6.50 5.11 6.35
N LEU A 98 6.31 5.85 7.44
CA LEU A 98 7.24 6.89 7.88
C LEU A 98 8.63 6.30 8.22
N ASN A 99 8.68 5.17 8.93
CA ASN A 99 9.94 4.48 9.24
C ASN A 99 10.63 3.89 8.01
N ALA A 100 9.89 3.64 6.93
CA ALA A 100 10.45 3.23 5.65
C ALA A 100 11.07 4.40 4.86
N GLY A 101 10.97 5.63 5.39
CA GLY A 101 11.45 6.85 4.73
C GLY A 101 10.45 7.46 3.75
N VAL A 102 9.20 6.98 3.72
CA VAL A 102 8.14 7.63 2.94
C VAL A 102 7.73 8.92 3.65
N PRO A 103 7.77 10.09 3.00
CA PRO A 103 7.33 11.32 3.64
C PRO A 103 5.81 11.28 3.87
N GLY A 104 5.34 11.84 4.99
CA GLY A 104 3.90 11.89 5.26
C GLY A 104 3.11 12.57 4.15
N SER A 105 3.69 13.56 3.47
CA SER A 105 3.10 14.21 2.30
C SER A 105 2.85 13.29 1.09
N ALA A 106 3.31 12.04 1.13
CA ALA A 106 3.00 10.99 0.17
C ALA A 106 1.98 9.94 0.70
N CYS A 107 1.45 10.14 1.90
CA CYS A 107 0.47 9.27 2.54
C CYS A 107 -0.91 9.93 2.58
N VAL A 108 -1.94 9.12 2.38
CA VAL A 108 -3.36 9.46 2.55
C VAL A 108 -3.92 8.60 3.67
N LEU A 109 -4.44 9.23 4.73
CA LEU A 109 -4.98 8.51 5.88
C LEU A 109 -6.46 8.19 5.69
N HIS A 110 -6.77 6.91 5.53
CA HIS A 110 -8.12 6.35 5.57
C HIS A 110 -8.44 5.76 6.96
N GLY A 111 -9.67 5.28 7.13
CA GLY A 111 -10.15 4.65 8.37
C GLY A 111 -11.54 5.14 8.76
N ASN A 112 -12.44 4.26 9.20
CA ASN A 112 -13.81 4.64 9.57
C ASN A 112 -13.96 5.09 11.04
N ASN A 113 -12.91 4.91 11.85
CA ASN A 113 -12.92 5.22 13.28
C ASN A 113 -11.54 5.67 13.78
N LYS A 114 -10.99 6.73 13.17
CA LYS A 114 -9.65 7.22 13.51
C LYS A 114 -9.63 7.81 14.92
N SER A 115 -8.65 7.43 15.72
CA SER A 115 -8.47 7.98 17.07
C SER A 115 -7.88 9.39 17.03
N ILE A 116 -7.97 10.13 18.14
CA ILE A 116 -7.34 11.45 18.26
C ILE A 116 -5.83 11.37 18.07
N GLU A 117 -5.22 10.30 18.58
CA GLU A 117 -3.78 10.03 18.46
C GLU A 117 -3.37 9.79 17.01
N GLU A 118 -4.18 9.03 16.26
CA GLU A 118 -3.94 8.81 14.83
C GLU A 118 -4.07 10.10 14.02
N LEU A 119 -5.09 10.92 14.31
CA LEU A 119 -5.27 12.22 13.66
C LEU A 119 -4.12 13.19 13.96
N LYS A 120 -3.65 13.24 15.21
CA LYS A 120 -2.47 14.03 15.61
C LYS A 120 -1.21 13.57 14.89
N MET A 121 -0.95 12.26 14.88
CA MET A 121 0.19 11.67 14.17
C MET A 121 0.18 12.05 12.69
N ALA A 122 -0.98 12.02 12.06
CA ALA A 122 -1.16 12.38 10.66
C ALA A 122 -0.87 13.87 10.39
N LEU A 123 -1.39 14.75 11.25
CA LEU A 123 -1.14 16.20 11.23
C LEU A 123 0.35 16.53 11.42
N ASP A 124 1.00 15.90 12.38
CA ASP A 124 2.41 16.11 12.70
C ASP A 124 3.31 15.65 11.54
N ALA A 125 2.96 14.52 10.91
CA ALA A 125 3.64 13.99 9.72
C ALA A 125 3.34 14.75 8.42
N ASP A 126 2.44 15.74 8.44
CA ASP A 126 1.96 16.48 7.26
C ASP A 126 1.40 15.55 6.17
N VAL A 127 0.51 14.62 6.55
CA VAL A 127 -0.13 13.71 5.58
C VAL A 127 -0.81 14.47 4.45
N GLN A 128 -0.77 13.92 3.24
CA GLN A 128 -1.31 14.61 2.07
C GLN A 128 -2.79 14.92 2.24
N HIS A 129 -3.58 13.90 2.61
CA HIS A 129 -5.00 14.03 2.90
C HIS A 129 -5.43 13.11 4.05
N ILE A 130 -6.44 13.55 4.80
CA ILE A 130 -7.23 12.70 5.70
C ILE A 130 -8.58 12.48 5.03
N VAL A 131 -8.91 11.22 4.76
CA VAL A 131 -10.20 10.84 4.17
C VAL A 131 -11.19 10.62 5.29
N VAL A 132 -12.02 11.62 5.53
CA VAL A 132 -13.02 11.68 6.60
C VAL A 132 -14.18 10.75 6.27
N ASP A 133 -14.55 9.93 7.25
CA ASP A 133 -15.60 8.91 7.09
C ASP A 133 -16.93 9.32 7.76
N ASN A 134 -16.91 10.20 8.78
CA ASN A 134 -18.10 10.62 9.52
C ASN A 134 -17.96 12.03 10.13
N PHE A 135 -19.08 12.58 10.63
CA PHE A 135 -19.13 13.94 11.19
C PHE A 135 -18.34 14.10 12.50
N ASP A 136 -18.33 13.08 13.36
CA ASP A 136 -17.56 13.12 14.61
C ASP A 136 -16.05 13.26 14.35
N GLU A 137 -15.55 12.67 13.26
CA GLU A 137 -14.18 12.87 12.82
C GLU A 137 -13.89 14.33 12.39
N LEU A 138 -14.86 15.03 11.78
CA LEU A 138 -14.73 16.47 11.49
C LEU A 138 -14.63 17.28 12.77
N ASP A 139 -15.52 17.02 13.74
CA ASP A 139 -15.52 17.71 15.03
C ASP A 139 -14.18 17.52 15.77
N ARG A 140 -13.61 16.31 15.71
CA ARG A 140 -12.28 16.01 16.25
C ARG A 140 -11.17 16.80 15.56
N LEU A 141 -11.20 16.88 14.23
CA LEU A 141 -10.21 17.65 13.45
C LEU A 141 -10.30 19.16 13.75
N ASP A 142 -11.50 19.70 13.88
CA ASP A 142 -11.73 21.09 14.24
C ASP A 142 -11.23 21.39 15.66
N ALA A 143 -11.51 20.51 16.62
CA ALA A 143 -11.00 20.64 17.99
C ALA A 143 -9.47 20.60 18.04
N LEU A 144 -8.83 19.71 17.26
CA LEU A 144 -7.37 19.66 17.14
C LEU A 144 -6.81 20.97 16.56
N HIS A 145 -7.42 21.49 15.49
CA HIS A 145 -6.99 22.75 14.91
C HIS A 145 -7.14 23.93 15.88
N ALA A 146 -8.26 24.00 16.60
CA ALA A 146 -8.51 25.01 17.64
C ALA A 146 -7.48 24.93 18.79
N SER A 147 -6.96 23.73 19.07
CA SER A 147 -5.87 23.51 20.05
C SER A 147 -4.46 23.82 19.52
N GLY A 148 -4.32 24.30 18.28
CA GLY A 148 -3.05 24.72 17.67
C GLY A 148 -2.44 23.72 16.69
N ALA A 149 -3.11 22.60 16.38
CA ALA A 149 -2.64 21.69 15.33
C ALA A 149 -2.73 22.33 13.93
N LYS A 150 -1.91 21.85 13.00
CA LYS A 150 -1.99 22.25 11.59
C LYS A 150 -3.40 21.96 11.04
N ARG A 151 -3.86 22.83 10.13
CA ARG A 151 -5.14 22.61 9.43
C ARG A 151 -5.03 21.38 8.53
N ALA A 152 -5.92 20.41 8.74
CA ALA A 152 -6.01 19.21 7.92
C ALA A 152 -6.43 19.53 6.48
N ARG A 153 -5.84 18.82 5.51
CA ARG A 153 -6.37 18.73 4.15
C ARG A 153 -7.30 17.51 4.11
N VAL A 154 -8.60 17.73 4.02
CA VAL A 154 -9.59 16.64 4.08
C VAL A 154 -10.14 16.28 2.71
N GLN A 155 -10.52 15.01 2.56
CA GLN A 155 -11.43 14.53 1.52
C GLN A 155 -12.58 13.81 2.21
N LEU A 156 -13.77 13.80 1.61
CA LEU A 156 -14.94 13.14 2.16
C LEU A 156 -15.16 11.80 1.49
N ARG A 157 -15.37 10.74 2.26
CA ARG A 157 -15.80 9.45 1.73
C ARG A 157 -17.30 9.49 1.43
N ILE A 158 -17.66 9.35 0.16
CA ILE A 158 -19.06 9.36 -0.29
C ILE A 158 -19.47 7.93 -0.67
N THR A 159 -20.68 7.52 -0.25
CA THR A 159 -21.33 6.28 -0.70
C THR A 159 -22.29 6.62 -1.84
N PRO A 160 -21.94 6.39 -3.11
CA PRO A 160 -22.76 6.82 -4.26
C PRO A 160 -23.96 5.90 -4.55
N GLY A 161 -24.15 4.81 -3.78
CA GLY A 161 -25.20 3.83 -4.04
C GLY A 161 -24.93 2.90 -5.24
N VAL A 162 -23.68 2.84 -5.72
CA VAL A 162 -23.25 1.94 -6.81
C VAL A 162 -22.42 0.81 -6.22
N ALA A 163 -22.82 -0.44 -6.45
CA ALA A 163 -22.05 -1.63 -6.10
C ALA A 163 -21.46 -2.25 -7.38
N VAL A 164 -20.14 -2.44 -7.39
CA VAL A 164 -19.44 -3.17 -8.46
C VAL A 164 -18.90 -4.46 -7.86
N HIS A 165 -19.32 -5.60 -8.38
CA HIS A 165 -18.78 -6.90 -7.99
C HIS A 165 -17.50 -7.16 -8.79
N THR A 166 -16.39 -7.42 -8.11
CA THR A 166 -15.04 -7.56 -8.73
C THR A 166 -14.50 -8.98 -8.70
N HIS A 167 -15.29 -9.94 -8.20
CA HIS A 167 -14.95 -11.37 -8.16
C HIS A 167 -16.22 -12.19 -8.44
N GLU A 168 -16.15 -13.10 -9.41
CA GLU A 168 -17.03 -14.28 -9.54
C GLU A 168 -16.28 -15.51 -9.03
#